data_AF-A0A9D2KN48-F1
#
_entry.id   AF-A0A9D2KN48-F1
#
_cell.length_a   1.000
_cell.length_b   1.000
_cell.length_c   1.000
_cell.angle_alpha   90.00
_cell.angle_beta   90.00
_cell.angle_gamma   90.00
#
_symmetry.space_group_name_H-M   'P 1'
#
loop_
_entity.id
_entity.type
_entity.pdbx_description
1 polymer ?
#
loop_
_entity_poly.entity_id
_entity_poly.type
_entity_poly.pdbx_seq_one_letter_code
_entity_poly.pdbx_strand_id
1 'polypeptide(L)'
;MALFVYITCASPDEADRIGHALLDERLAACVNILPSPVRSLYLWKGRREEAEETVLVAKTTEDRFTALNRAVRRLHSYETPCIVALPLVAGDPDYLAWVEDSTRPATLV
;
A
#
# COMPACT_ATOMS: atom_id res chain seq x y z
N MET A 1 -13.27 6.15 7.41
CA MET A 1 -13.53 4.86 6.73
C MET A 1 -12.21 4.16 6.48
N ALA A 2 -12.13 2.86 6.74
CA ALA A 2 -10.94 2.06 6.47
C ALA A 2 -10.84 1.63 5.00
N LEU A 3 -9.62 1.50 4.50
CA LEU A 3 -9.28 1.14 3.12
C LEU A 3 -8.33 -0.04 3.09
N PHE A 4 -8.56 -0.92 2.12
CA PHE A 4 -7.62 -1.93 1.65
C PHE A 4 -6.91 -1.37 0.43
N VAL A 5 -5.59 -1.19 0.51
CA VAL A 5 -4.80 -0.63 -0.58
C VAL A 5 -3.94 -1.73 -1.19
N TYR A 6 -4.17 -2.03 -2.46
CA TYR A 6 -3.40 -2.97 -3.26
C TYR A 6 -2.28 -2.23 -4.00
N ILE A 7 -1.05 -2.69 -3.82
CA ILE A 7 0.16 -2.14 -4.42
C ILE A 7 0.98 -3.30 -5.01
N THR A 8 1.51 -3.13 -6.21
CA THR A 8 2.53 -4.04 -6.77
C THR A 8 3.87 -3.34 -6.83
N CYS A 9 4.91 -3.99 -6.30
CA CYS A 9 6.28 -3.49 -6.24
C CYS A 9 7.19 -4.33 -7.15
N ALA A 10 8.30 -3.77 -7.62
CA ALA A 10 9.22 -4.44 -8.53
C ALA A 10 9.99 -5.62 -7.88
N SER A 11 10.06 -5.67 -6.55
CA SER A 11 10.78 -6.71 -5.81
C SER A 11 10.32 -6.80 -4.35
N PRO A 12 10.66 -7.90 -3.65
CA PRO A 12 10.44 -8.03 -2.21
C PRO A 12 11.12 -6.91 -1.41
N ASP A 13 12.38 -6.59 -1.72
CA ASP A 13 13.13 -5.52 -1.04
C ASP A 13 12.48 -4.14 -1.21
N GLU A 14 11.88 -3.87 -2.37
CA GLU A 14 11.11 -2.64 -2.58
C GLU A 14 9.81 -2.65 -1.78
N ALA A 15 9.08 -3.76 -1.75
CA ALA A 15 7.88 -3.91 -0.94
C ALA A 15 8.20 -3.73 0.55
N ASP A 16 9.27 -4.34 1.06
CA ASP A 16 9.70 -4.22 2.45
C ASP A 16 10.00 -2.76 2.81
N ARG A 17 10.82 -2.08 2.00
CA ARG A 17 11.18 -0.68 2.22
C ARG A 17 9.96 0.23 2.23
N ILE A 18 9.06 0.07 1.26
CA ILE A 18 7.80 0.84 1.20
C ILE A 18 6.94 0.51 2.41
N GLY A 19 6.79 -0.77 2.75
CA GLY A 19 6.01 -1.23 3.89
C GLY A 19 6.47 -0.60 5.20
N HIS A 20 7.78 -0.65 5.48
CA HIS A 20 8.37 -0.01 6.65
C HIS A 20 8.10 1.50 6.68
N ALA A 21 8.35 2.21 5.58
CA ALA A 21 8.10 3.65 5.53
C ALA A 21 6.63 4.02 5.78
N LEU A 22 5.69 3.23 5.26
CA LEU A 22 4.26 3.45 5.51
C LEU A 22 3.88 3.28 6.98
N LEU A 23 4.50 2.34 7.68
CA LEU A 23 4.27 2.14 9.11
C LEU A 23 4.95 3.26 9.94
N ASP A 24 6.21 3.58 9.64
CA ASP A 24 6.99 4.60 10.35
C ASP A 24 6.35 5.99 10.25
N GLU A 25 5.82 6.33 9.06
CA GLU A 25 5.10 7.59 8.80
C GLU A 25 3.63 7.57 9.26
N ARG A 26 3.16 6.46 9.88
CA ARG A 26 1.74 6.24 10.27
C ARG A 26 0.75 6.42 9.13
N LEU A 27 1.14 6.04 7.93
CA LEU A 27 0.33 6.10 6.71
C LEU A 27 -0.47 4.81 6.49
N ALA A 28 -0.07 3.72 7.13
CA ALA A 28 -0.81 2.47 7.22
C ALA A 28 -0.69 1.90 8.64
N ALA A 29 -1.73 1.21 9.10
CA ALA A 29 -1.68 0.48 10.36
C ALA A 29 -0.98 -0.88 10.20
N CYS A 30 -1.16 -1.52 9.05
CA CYS A 30 -0.63 -2.83 8.73
C CYS A 30 -0.30 -2.92 7.24
N VAL A 31 0.73 -3.70 6.90
CA VAL A 31 1.03 -4.14 5.54
C VAL A 31 1.18 -5.66 5.50
N ASN A 32 0.69 -6.29 4.44
CA ASN A 32 1.01 -7.68 4.15
C ASN A 32 1.81 -7.73 2.85
N ILE A 33 2.94 -8.41 2.89
CA ILE A 33 3.80 -8.64 1.73
C ILE A 33 3.66 -10.11 1.36
N LEU A 34 3.20 -10.38 0.14
CA LEU A 34 3.03 -11.75 -0.33
C LEU A 34 4.38 -12.29 -0.82
N PRO A 35 4.89 -13.39 -0.23
CA PRO A 35 6.29 -13.80 -0.36
C PRO A 35 6.65 -14.39 -1.73
N SER A 36 5.66 -14.86 -2.50
CA SER A 36 5.88 -15.38 -3.85
C SER A 36 5.63 -14.29 -4.89
N PRO A 37 6.50 -14.17 -5.92
CA PRO A 37 6.26 -13.19 -6.97
C PRO A 37 4.95 -13.50 -7.67
N VAL A 38 4.14 -12.46 -7.86
CA VAL A 38 2.99 -12.51 -8.75
C VAL A 38 3.45 -12.25 -10.16
N ARG A 39 2.79 -12.87 -11.13
CA ARG A 39 2.97 -12.55 -12.54
C ARG A 39 1.96 -11.48 -12.93
N SER A 40 2.46 -10.29 -13.28
CA SER A 40 1.66 -9.17 -13.77
C SER A 40 1.76 -9.10 -15.29
N LEU A 41 0.62 -9.14 -15.98
CA LEU A 41 0.53 -9.00 -17.42
C LEU A 41 -0.23 -7.71 -17.75
N TYR A 42 0.35 -6.84 -18.57
CA TYR A 42 -0.23 -5.54 -18.87
C TYR A 42 0.13 -5.06 -20.28
N LEU A 43 -0.53 -3.98 -20.72
CA LEU A 43 -0.23 -3.32 -21.98
C LEU A 43 0.61 -2.08 -21.72
N TRP A 44 1.78 -2.01 -22.35
CA TRP A 44 2.66 -0.85 -22.28
C TRP A 44 3.15 -0.48 -23.68
N LYS A 45 3.00 0.79 -24.05
CA LYS A 45 3.41 1.31 -25.38
C LYS A 45 2.94 0.42 -26.56
N GLY A 46 1.72 -0.11 -26.45
CA GLY A 46 1.08 -0.94 -27.48
C GLY A 46 1.57 -2.39 -27.54
N ARG A 47 2.37 -2.84 -26.57
CA ARG A 47 2.87 -4.24 -26.47
C ARG A 47 2.38 -4.88 -25.19
N ARG A 48 2.29 -6.22 -25.21
CA ARG A 48 2.08 -7.01 -24.00
C ARG A 48 3.42 -7.11 -23.27
N GLU A 49 3.39 -6.77 -22.00
CA GLU A 49 4.52 -6.91 -21.09
C GLU A 49 4.14 -7.87 -19.97
N GLU A 50 5.15 -8.54 -19.44
CA GLU A 50 5.03 -9.40 -18.27
C GLU A 50 6.12 -9.04 -17.26
N ALA A 51 5.76 -8.97 -15.98
CA ALA A 51 6.69 -8.70 -14.89
C ALA A 51 6.43 -9.65 -13.72
N GLU A 52 7.51 -10.05 -13.04
CA GLU A 52 7.42 -10.63 -11.70
C GLU A 52 7.40 -9.48 -10.69
N GLU A 53 6.36 -9.44 -9.85
CA GLU A 53 6.14 -8.36 -8.89
C GLU A 53 5.87 -8.90 -7.50
N THR A 54 6.05 -8.08 -6.49
CA THR A 54 5.65 -8.39 -5.11
C THR A 54 4.42 -7.59 -4.75
N VAL A 55 3.38 -8.27 -4.29
CA VAL A 55 2.17 -7.59 -3.82
C VAL A 55 2.39 -7.11 -2.38
N LEU A 56 2.13 -5.83 -2.16
CA LEU A 56 1.99 -5.21 -0.86
C LEU A 56 0.54 -4.79 -0.67
N VAL A 57 -0.06 -5.21 0.44
CA VAL A 57 -1.43 -4.84 0.81
C VAL A 57 -1.43 -4.04 2.10
N ALA A 58 -1.69 -2.74 2.01
CA ALA A 58 -1.79 -1.86 3.17
C ALA A 58 -3.24 -1.72 3.69
N LYS A 59 -3.39 -1.57 5.01
CA LYS A 59 -4.65 -1.21 5.67
C LYS A 59 -4.48 0.17 6.26
N THR A 60 -5.33 1.09 5.82
CA THR A 60 -5.23 2.50 6.19
C THR A 60 -6.63 3.10 6.31
N THR A 61 -6.70 4.40 6.52
CA THR A 61 -7.94 5.18 6.53
C THR A 61 -7.99 6.10 5.31
N GLU A 62 -9.20 6.50 4.94
CA GLU A 62 -9.46 7.37 3.80
C GLU A 62 -8.70 8.71 3.85
N ASP A 63 -8.62 9.34 5.04
CA ASP A 63 -7.90 10.60 5.24
C ASP A 63 -6.37 10.46 5.07
N ARG A 64 -5.84 9.24 5.14
CA ARG A 64 -4.41 8.93 4.97
C ARG A 64 -4.04 8.56 3.55
N PHE A 65 -5.01 8.16 2.72
CA PHE A 65 -4.73 7.59 1.41
C PHE A 65 -3.91 8.53 0.52
N THR A 66 -4.20 9.83 0.52
CA THR A 66 -3.43 10.81 -0.28
C THR A 66 -1.96 10.86 0.14
N ALA A 67 -1.68 10.82 1.45
CA ALA A 67 -0.31 10.83 1.97
C ALA A 67 0.39 9.50 1.71
N LEU A 68 -0.30 8.37 1.92
CA LEU A 68 0.18 7.03 1.55
C LEU A 68 0.56 6.97 0.08
N ASN A 69 -0.33 7.39 -0.83
CA ASN A 69 -0.08 7.41 -2.27
C ASN A 69 1.20 8.20 -2.60
N ARG A 70 1.36 9.39 -2.00
CA ARG A 70 2.55 10.22 -2.20
C ARG A 70 3.83 9.53 -1.68
N ALA A 71 3.78 8.87 -0.54
CA ALA A 71 4.92 8.16 0.03
C ALA A 71 5.32 6.96 -0.84
N VAL A 72 4.35 6.15 -1.25
CA VAL A 72 4.59 5.03 -2.18
C VAL A 72 5.22 5.55 -3.47
N ARG A 73 4.62 6.55 -4.14
CA ARG A 73 5.18 7.10 -5.39
C ARG A 73 6.60 7.67 -5.25
N ARG A 74 6.95 8.22 -4.08
CA ARG A 74 8.30 8.73 -3.80
C ARG A 74 9.34 7.61 -3.69
N LEU A 75 8.93 6.45 -3.17
CA LEU A 75 9.83 5.33 -2.84
C LEU A 75 9.85 4.24 -3.92
N HIS A 76 8.89 4.27 -4.84
CA HIS A 76 8.73 3.25 -5.86
C HIS A 76 9.61 3.51 -7.08
N SER A 77 10.19 2.44 -7.63
CA SER A 77 10.97 2.46 -8.87
C SER A 77 10.17 2.75 -10.14
N TYR A 78 8.86 2.50 -10.15
CA TYR A 78 8.01 2.71 -11.32
C TYR A 78 7.54 4.16 -11.43
N GLU A 79 7.48 4.67 -12.66
CA GLU A 79 6.92 5.99 -12.95
C GLU A 79 5.41 6.06 -12.66
N THR A 80 4.69 4.98 -12.99
CA THR A 80 3.25 4.81 -12.77
C THR A 80 2.99 3.53 -11.98
N PRO A 81 3.20 3.54 -10.65
CA PRO A 81 2.98 2.35 -9.83
C PRO A 81 1.48 2.05 -9.67
N CYS A 82 1.15 0.77 -9.51
CA CYS A 82 -0.20 0.34 -9.15
C CYS A 82 -0.45 0.69 -7.67
N ILE A 83 -1.37 1.61 -7.40
CA ILE A 83 -1.79 2.00 -6.04
C ILE A 83 -3.31 2.20 -6.09
N VAL A 84 -4.07 1.19 -5.68
CA VAL A 84 -5.54 1.24 -5.76
C VAL A 84 -6.16 0.94 -4.40
N ALA A 85 -7.17 1.71 -4.01
CA ALA A 85 -7.88 1.56 -2.75
C ALA A 85 -9.27 0.97 -2.95
N LEU A 86 -9.62 0.03 -2.08
CA LEU A 86 -10.93 -0.61 -2.00
C LEU A 86 -11.54 -0.24 -0.63
N PRO A 87 -12.82 0.20 -0.58
CA PRO A 87 -13.48 0.48 0.68
C PRO A 87 -13.69 -0.81 1.47
N LEU A 88 -13.32 -0.81 2.76
CA LEU A 88 -13.69 -1.87 3.67
C LEU A 88 -15.09 -1.60 4.20
N VAL A 89 -16.07 -2.35 3.68
CA VAL A 89 -17.50 -2.19 4.04
C VAL A 89 -17.87 -2.83 5.37
N ALA A 90 -17.05 -3.76 5.85
CA ALA A 90 -17.20 -4.45 7.13
C ALA A 90 -15.85 -5.00 7.60
N GLY A 91 -15.73 -5.24 8.91
CA GLY A 91 -14.56 -5.82 9.55
C GLY A 91 -14.83 -6.03 11.03
N ASP A 92 -13.88 -6.63 11.73
CA ASP A 92 -13.93 -6.70 13.19
C ASP A 92 -13.86 -5.27 13.78
N PRO A 93 -14.79 -4.87 14.68
CA PRO A 93 -14.83 -3.50 15.19
C PRO A 93 -13.55 -3.07 15.90
N ASP A 94 -12.94 -3.95 16.69
CA ASP A 94 -11.73 -3.64 17.45
C ASP A 94 -10.53 -3.50 16.49
N TYR A 95 -10.45 -4.34 15.46
CA TYR A 95 -9.44 -4.22 14.42
C TYR A 95 -9.57 -2.91 13.63
N LEU A 96 -10.79 -2.52 13.25
CA LEU A 96 -11.02 -1.27 12.51
C LEU A 96 -10.71 -0.04 13.37
N ALA A 97 -11.08 -0.06 14.65
CA ALA A 97 -10.68 0.98 15.60
C ALA A 97 -9.15 1.07 15.74
N TRP A 98 -8.46 -0.08 15.83
CA TRP A 98 -7.00 -0.12 15.86
C TRP A 98 -6.37 0.44 14.57
N VAL A 99 -6.96 0.20 13.39
CA VAL A 99 -6.49 0.78 12.13
C VAL A 99 -6.58 2.30 12.19
N GLU A 100 -7.71 2.85 12.65
CA GLU A 100 -7.89 4.29 12.80
C GLU A 100 -6.91 4.90 13.81
N ASP A 101 -6.69 4.23 14.94
CA ASP A 101 -5.78 4.68 16.01
C ASP A 101 -4.32 4.68 15.57
N SER A 102 -3.90 3.64 14.85
CA SER A 102 -2.52 3.46 14.42
C SER A 102 -2.11 4.47 13.33
N THR A 103 -3.07 4.96 12.55
CA THR A 103 -2.82 5.93 11.47
C THR A 103 -3.10 7.38 11.86
N ARG A 104 -3.45 7.65 13.13
CA ARG A 104 -3.60 9.04 13.58
C ARG A 104 -2.27 9.78 13.46
N PRO A 105 -2.25 10.98 12.85
CA PRO A 105 -1.04 11.79 12.78
C PRO A 105 -0.58 12.07 14.21
N ALA A 106 0.73 11.97 14.44
CA ALA A 106 1.29 12.39 15.71
C ALA A 106 0.87 13.84 15.94
N THR A 107 0.18 14.09 17.06
CA THR A 107 -0.11 15.46 17.46
C THR A 107 1.23 16.11 17.76
N LEU A 108 1.60 17.14 16.99
CA LEU A 108 2.74 17.98 17.32
C LEU A 108 2.41 18.64 18.67
N VAL A 109 3.08 18.19 19.73
CA VAL A 109 3.14 18.90 21.01
C VAL A 109 4.25 19.93 20.92
#